data_AF-A0A8J1JC43-F1
#
_entry.id   AF-A0A8J1JC43-F1
#
_cell.length_a   1.000
_cell.length_b   1.000
_cell.length_c   1.000
_cell.angle_alpha   90.00
_cell.angle_beta   90.00
_cell.angle_gamma   90.00
#
_symmetry.space_group_name_H-M   'P 1'
#
loop_
_entity.id
_entity.type
_entity.pdbx_description
1 polymer ?
#
loop_
_entity_poly.entity_id
_entity_poly.type
_entity_poly.pdbx_seq_one_letter_code
_entity_poly.pdbx_strand_id
1 'polypeptide(L)'
;MATGQHLLRGCESIRSKPGLQKLFLALDSFRPEKNNFEAMISYYEDYYRYHSLEEENLKDFLLWYTIENIADDENIPNYFVMIDNLRKLEVLEGMYFIACPLASPTTQEGQNLRSQYEALVILHTAVRSKLEELMRRIAEKREELQQLPGTSAQESPAAEIRTAEESAQETPGAEEEAAEETPAAEGERLTLRRRVRKALKRPFQRIWRATRRLLRGGCCHPPPPAP
;
A
#
# COMPACT_ATOMS: atom_id res chain seq x y z
N MET A 1 5.01 -17.47 -19.33
CA MET A 1 4.28 -16.39 -18.64
C MET A 1 3.62 -15.53 -19.71
N ALA A 2 2.30 -15.40 -19.69
CA ALA A 2 1.57 -14.62 -20.69
C ALA A 2 1.78 -13.11 -20.41
N THR A 3 2.30 -12.38 -21.40
CA THR A 3 2.40 -10.92 -21.37
C THR A 3 1.01 -10.30 -21.20
N GLY A 4 0.91 -9.15 -20.53
CA GLY A 4 -0.37 -8.51 -20.15
C GLY A 4 -1.40 -8.31 -21.27
N GLN A 5 -0.96 -8.33 -22.54
CA GLN A 5 -1.83 -8.27 -23.72
C GLN A 5 -2.72 -9.50 -23.89
N HIS A 6 -2.31 -10.69 -23.43
CA HIS A 6 -3.15 -11.88 -23.51
C HIS A 6 -4.20 -11.96 -22.40
N LEU A 7 -3.95 -11.33 -21.24
CA LEU A 7 -4.85 -11.34 -20.08
C LEU A 7 -6.11 -10.48 -20.29
N LEU A 8 -6.07 -9.52 -21.21
CA LEU A 8 -7.18 -8.60 -21.48
C LEU A 8 -7.85 -8.83 -22.84
N ARG A 9 -7.59 -9.97 -23.46
CA ARG A 9 -8.28 -10.40 -24.68
C ARG A 9 -9.77 -10.61 -24.36
N GLY A 10 -10.67 -9.95 -25.08
CA GLY A 10 -12.11 -9.95 -24.78
C GLY A 10 -12.60 -8.71 -24.02
N CYS A 11 -11.70 -7.81 -23.62
CA CYS A 11 -12.07 -6.56 -22.95
C CYS A 11 -12.35 -5.38 -23.90
N GLU A 12 -12.38 -5.61 -25.21
CA GLU A 12 -12.46 -4.56 -26.23
C GLU A 12 -13.74 -3.72 -26.08
N SER A 13 -14.84 -4.37 -25.68
CA SER A 13 -16.17 -3.74 -25.49
C SER A 13 -16.22 -2.72 -24.36
N ILE A 14 -15.33 -2.82 -23.35
CA ILE A 14 -15.28 -1.92 -22.20
C ILE A 14 -14.02 -1.05 -22.15
N ARG A 15 -13.03 -1.31 -23.01
CA ARG A 15 -11.76 -0.56 -23.06
C ARG A 15 -11.95 0.92 -23.40
N SER A 16 -13.00 1.25 -24.15
CA SER A 16 -13.37 2.62 -24.51
C SER A 16 -13.99 3.41 -23.34
N LYS A 17 -14.39 2.76 -22.24
CA LYS A 17 -15.05 3.45 -21.10
C LYS A 17 -14.07 4.39 -20.40
N PRO A 18 -14.33 5.71 -20.36
CA PRO A 18 -13.41 6.69 -19.77
C PRO A 18 -13.02 6.39 -18.32
N GLY A 19 -13.98 5.88 -17.52
CA GLY A 19 -13.76 5.53 -16.13
C GLY A 19 -12.77 4.38 -15.89
N LEU A 20 -12.47 3.57 -16.92
CA LEU A 20 -11.58 2.42 -16.82
C LEU A 20 -10.24 2.62 -17.53
N GLN A 21 -10.05 3.72 -18.29
CA GLN A 21 -8.85 3.93 -19.09
C GLN A 21 -7.56 3.90 -18.26
N LYS A 22 -7.56 4.54 -17.09
CA LYS A 22 -6.39 4.54 -16.19
C LYS A 22 -6.03 3.12 -15.73
N LEU A 23 -7.03 2.29 -15.47
CA LEU A 23 -6.83 0.91 -15.05
C LEU A 23 -6.27 0.06 -16.19
N PHE A 24 -6.80 0.21 -17.40
CA PHE A 24 -6.26 -0.45 -18.59
C PHE A 24 -4.80 -0.05 -18.82
N LEU A 25 -4.48 1.25 -18.74
CA LEU A 25 -3.10 1.72 -18.84
C LEU A 25 -2.21 1.08 -17.78
N ALA A 26 -2.64 1.05 -16.52
CA ALA A 26 -1.88 0.44 -15.43
C ALA A 26 -1.61 -1.05 -15.64
N LEU A 27 -2.58 -1.80 -16.20
CA LEU A 27 -2.43 -3.21 -16.54
C LEU A 27 -1.54 -3.41 -17.77
N ASP A 28 -1.66 -2.56 -18.78
CA ASP A 28 -0.83 -2.58 -19.99
C ASP A 28 0.64 -2.22 -19.69
N SER A 29 0.88 -1.34 -18.71
CA SER A 29 2.22 -0.96 -18.24
C SER A 29 2.77 -1.90 -17.17
N PHE A 30 1.96 -2.82 -16.64
CA PHE A 30 2.41 -3.76 -15.63
C PHE A 30 3.46 -4.73 -16.21
N ARG A 31 4.61 -4.84 -15.56
CA ARG A 31 5.70 -5.75 -15.97
C ARG A 31 6.11 -6.61 -14.78
N PRO A 32 5.82 -7.92 -14.76
CA PRO A 32 6.15 -8.78 -13.61
C PRO A 32 7.62 -8.70 -13.18
N GLU A 33 8.52 -8.44 -14.12
CA GLU A 33 9.96 -8.30 -13.89
C GLU A 33 10.31 -7.06 -13.06
N LYS A 34 9.40 -6.07 -13.02
CA LYS A 34 9.50 -4.86 -12.19
C LYS A 34 8.79 -5.02 -10.84
N ASN A 35 8.43 -6.23 -10.45
CA ASN A 35 7.99 -6.51 -9.08
C ASN A 35 9.21 -6.74 -8.21
N ASN A 36 9.54 -5.78 -7.35
CA ASN A 36 10.59 -5.96 -6.35
C ASN A 36 9.98 -6.46 -5.05
N PHE A 37 9.44 -7.67 -5.09
CA PHE A 37 8.87 -8.29 -3.90
C PHE A 37 9.92 -8.38 -2.79
N GLU A 38 11.18 -8.67 -3.11
CA GLU A 38 12.24 -8.80 -2.11
C GLU A 38 12.42 -7.50 -1.31
N ALA A 39 12.57 -6.35 -1.98
CA ALA A 39 12.71 -5.08 -1.28
C ALA A 39 11.43 -4.68 -0.53
N MET A 40 10.25 -4.90 -1.11
CA MET A 40 8.98 -4.64 -0.42
C MET A 40 8.83 -5.48 0.84
N ILE A 41 9.20 -6.77 0.79
CA ILE A 41 9.11 -7.70 1.91
C ILE A 41 10.16 -7.38 2.98
N SER A 42 11.40 -7.05 2.59
CA SER A 42 12.43 -6.60 3.52
C SER A 42 11.99 -5.32 4.26
N TYR A 43 11.46 -4.32 3.53
CA TYR A 43 10.90 -3.11 4.15
C TYR A 43 9.72 -3.41 5.07
N TYR A 44 8.87 -4.37 4.68
CA TYR A 44 7.73 -4.79 5.49
C TYR A 44 8.17 -5.35 6.85
N GLU A 45 9.29 -6.07 6.95
CA GLU A 45 9.81 -6.52 8.25
C GLU A 45 10.11 -5.35 9.20
N ASP A 46 10.82 -4.34 8.71
CA ASP A 46 11.17 -3.14 9.48
C ASP A 46 9.91 -2.35 9.87
N TYR A 47 8.96 -2.24 8.93
CA TYR A 47 7.67 -1.59 9.14
C TYR A 47 6.84 -2.32 10.20
N TYR A 48 6.76 -3.66 10.12
CA TYR A 48 6.01 -4.52 11.03
C TYR A 48 6.50 -4.38 12.48
N ARG A 49 7.83 -4.38 12.68
CA ARG A 49 8.45 -4.20 14.01
C ARG A 49 8.12 -2.84 14.63
N TYR A 50 7.92 -1.81 13.82
CA TYR A 50 7.74 -0.44 14.30
C TYR A 50 6.27 -0.03 14.50
N HIS A 51 5.31 -0.75 13.90
CA HIS A 51 3.92 -0.29 13.81
C HIS A 51 2.84 -1.22 14.38
N SER A 52 3.19 -2.13 15.32
CA SER A 52 2.29 -3.04 16.09
C SER A 52 0.84 -3.10 15.58
N LEU A 53 0.58 -4.01 14.66
CA LEU A 53 -0.47 -3.89 13.65
C LEU A 53 -1.83 -4.43 14.09
N GLU A 54 -2.84 -3.56 14.18
CA GLU A 54 -4.23 -4.00 14.30
C GLU A 54 -4.96 -4.09 12.95
N GLU A 55 -4.61 -3.34 11.91
CA GLU A 55 -5.26 -3.46 10.60
C GLU A 55 -4.44 -2.74 9.52
N GLU A 56 -3.70 -3.49 8.72
CA GLU A 56 -2.82 -2.93 7.70
C GLU A 56 -3.52 -2.90 6.35
N ASN A 57 -3.86 -1.72 5.89
CA ASN A 57 -4.34 -1.54 4.53
C ASN A 57 -3.15 -1.66 3.58
N LEU A 58 -3.22 -2.58 2.60
CA LEU A 58 -2.21 -2.74 1.55
C LEU A 58 -1.80 -1.41 0.91
N LYS A 59 -2.77 -0.50 0.73
CA LYS A 59 -2.52 0.84 0.19
C LYS A 59 -1.62 1.68 1.08
N ASP A 60 -1.81 1.62 2.39
CA ASP A 60 -1.03 2.39 3.35
C ASP A 60 0.40 1.87 3.42
N PHE A 61 0.57 0.54 3.44
CA PHE A 61 1.89 -0.09 3.32
C PHE A 61 2.64 0.40 2.06
N LEU A 62 2.02 0.30 0.88
CA LEU A 62 2.64 0.74 -0.37
C LEU A 62 2.97 2.24 -0.36
N LEU A 63 2.15 3.07 0.28
CA LEU A 63 2.40 4.50 0.40
C LEU A 63 3.66 4.76 1.22
N TRP A 64 3.83 4.04 2.32
CA TRP A 64 5.02 4.15 3.17
C TRP A 64 6.28 3.65 2.46
N TYR A 65 6.19 2.50 1.79
CA TYR A 65 7.28 1.98 0.97
C TYR A 65 7.75 3.00 -0.07
N THR A 66 6.83 3.62 -0.81
CA THR A 66 7.15 4.62 -1.85
C THR A 66 7.85 5.86 -1.29
N ILE A 67 7.48 6.30 -0.08
CA ILE A 67 8.07 7.50 0.54
C ILE A 67 9.54 7.26 0.92
N GLU A 68 9.87 6.05 1.37
CA GLU A 68 11.23 5.71 1.77
C GLU A 68 12.10 5.23 0.59
N ASN A 69 11.49 4.68 -0.46
CA ASN A 69 12.14 4.13 -1.65
C ASN A 69 11.74 4.89 -2.93
N ILE A 70 12.11 6.18 -3.02
CA ILE A 70 11.69 7.12 -4.08
C ILE A 70 12.25 6.76 -5.47
N ALA A 71 13.29 5.91 -5.55
CA ALA A 71 14.06 5.65 -6.77
C ALA A 71 13.56 4.48 -7.62
N ASP A 72 12.50 3.78 -7.20
CA ASP A 72 12.07 2.54 -7.85
C ASP A 72 11.07 2.77 -9.01
N ASP A 73 11.51 2.47 -10.24
CA ASP A 73 10.72 2.46 -11.49
C ASP A 73 9.74 1.25 -11.58
N GLU A 74 9.17 0.88 -10.45
CA GLU A 74 8.44 -0.37 -10.20
C GLU A 74 6.94 -0.31 -10.51
N ASN A 75 6.24 -1.45 -10.34
CA ASN A 75 4.80 -1.55 -10.48
C ASN A 75 3.98 -0.86 -9.37
N ILE A 76 4.62 -0.20 -8.39
CA ILE A 76 3.94 0.48 -7.28
C ILE A 76 2.81 1.43 -7.75
N PRO A 77 3.00 2.32 -8.74
CA PRO A 77 1.91 3.16 -9.25
C PRO A 77 0.75 2.35 -9.85
N ASN A 78 1.07 1.22 -10.50
CA ASN A 78 0.06 0.34 -11.09
C ASN A 78 -0.79 -0.32 -9.99
N TYR A 79 -0.17 -0.76 -8.90
CA TYR A 79 -0.89 -1.31 -7.74
C TYR A 79 -1.83 -0.28 -7.11
N PHE A 80 -1.44 0.98 -6.97
CA PHE A 80 -2.35 2.02 -6.49
C PHE A 80 -3.59 2.17 -7.37
N VAL A 81 -3.40 2.20 -8.69
CA VAL A 81 -4.52 2.30 -9.63
C VAL A 81 -5.43 1.07 -9.53
N MET A 82 -4.86 -0.12 -9.41
CA MET A 82 -5.61 -1.37 -9.24
C MET A 82 -6.45 -1.34 -7.95
N ILE A 83 -5.84 -0.99 -6.80
CA ILE A 83 -6.53 -0.88 -5.51
C ILE A 83 -7.69 0.13 -5.58
N ASP A 84 -7.45 1.30 -6.18
CA ASP A 84 -8.46 2.38 -6.27
C ASP A 84 -9.64 2.06 -7.18
N ASN A 85 -9.48 1.06 -8.06
CA ASN A 85 -10.53 0.64 -8.98
C ASN A 85 -11.18 -0.70 -8.60
N LEU A 86 -10.57 -1.50 -7.73
CA LEU A 86 -11.11 -2.83 -7.36
C LEU A 86 -12.56 -2.75 -6.88
N ARG A 87 -12.85 -1.89 -5.90
CA ARG A 87 -14.22 -1.69 -5.39
C ARG A 87 -15.19 -1.19 -6.46
N LYS A 88 -14.72 -0.39 -7.42
CA LYS A 88 -15.57 0.10 -8.52
C LYS A 88 -15.91 -1.03 -9.49
N LEU A 89 -14.94 -1.91 -9.76
CA LEU A 89 -15.17 -3.10 -10.58
C LEU A 89 -16.15 -4.05 -9.91
N GLU A 90 -16.03 -4.29 -8.61
CA GLU A 90 -16.97 -5.15 -7.85
C GLU A 90 -18.42 -4.64 -7.96
N VAL A 91 -18.63 -3.33 -7.75
CA VAL A 91 -19.97 -2.73 -7.87
C VAL A 91 -20.48 -2.83 -9.29
N LEU A 92 -19.63 -2.51 -10.28
CA LEU A 92 -20.02 -2.56 -11.69
C LEU A 92 -20.34 -3.99 -12.13
N GLU A 93 -19.54 -4.97 -11.71
CA GLU A 93 -19.78 -6.38 -12.00
C GLU A 93 -21.09 -6.85 -11.38
N GLY A 94 -21.35 -6.50 -10.13
CA GLY A 94 -22.62 -6.79 -9.46
C GLY A 94 -23.83 -6.21 -10.21
N MET A 95 -23.73 -4.98 -10.72
CA MET A 95 -24.79 -4.39 -11.52
C MET A 95 -25.04 -5.16 -12.83
N TYR A 96 -23.98 -5.56 -13.54
CA TYR A 96 -24.11 -6.34 -14.78
C TYR A 96 -24.59 -7.77 -14.53
N PHE A 97 -24.17 -8.39 -13.43
CA PHE A 97 -24.64 -9.70 -13.00
C PHE A 97 -26.15 -9.72 -12.80
N ILE A 98 -26.72 -8.66 -12.22
CA ILE A 98 -28.18 -8.50 -12.05
C ILE A 98 -28.86 -8.19 -13.40
N ALA A 99 -28.25 -7.34 -14.24
CA ALA A 99 -28.87 -6.90 -15.49
C ALA A 99 -28.86 -7.95 -16.61
N CYS A 100 -27.82 -8.79 -16.70
CA CYS A 100 -27.66 -9.76 -17.79
C CYS A 100 -28.80 -10.78 -17.93
N PRO A 101 -29.32 -11.38 -16.83
CA PRO A 101 -30.48 -12.29 -16.90
C PRO A 101 -31.78 -11.60 -17.33
N LEU A 102 -31.91 -10.29 -17.09
CA LEU A 102 -33.11 -9.52 -17.42
C LEU A 102 -33.14 -9.10 -18.90
N ALA A 103 -31.99 -9.12 -19.58
CA ALA A 103 -31.90 -8.79 -20.99
C ALA A 103 -32.22 -10.00 -21.88
N SER A 104 -32.95 -9.75 -22.98
CA SER A 104 -33.25 -10.80 -23.95
C SER A 104 -31.95 -11.30 -24.63
N PRO A 105 -31.65 -12.61 -24.62
CA PRO A 105 -30.45 -13.14 -25.25
C PRO A 105 -30.41 -12.98 -26.77
N THR A 106 -31.57 -12.80 -27.39
CA THR A 106 -31.73 -12.75 -28.85
C THR A 106 -31.63 -11.34 -29.41
N THR A 107 -31.68 -10.31 -28.57
CA THR A 107 -31.54 -8.92 -29.02
C THR A 107 -30.08 -8.50 -29.05
N GLN A 108 -29.74 -7.59 -29.96
CA GLN A 108 -28.40 -7.01 -30.05
C GLN A 108 -27.98 -6.37 -28.72
N GLU A 109 -28.92 -5.71 -28.04
CA GLU A 109 -28.67 -5.08 -26.74
C GLU A 109 -28.32 -6.11 -25.66
N GLY A 110 -29.03 -7.24 -25.59
CA GLY A 110 -28.73 -8.29 -24.63
C GLY A 110 -27.42 -9.00 -24.92
N GLN A 111 -27.08 -9.21 -26.19
CA GLN A 111 -25.76 -9.71 -26.59
C GLN A 111 -24.64 -8.74 -26.19
N ASN A 112 -24.81 -7.45 -26.49
CA ASN A 112 -23.85 -6.41 -26.09
C ASN A 112 -23.66 -6.35 -24.57
N LEU A 113 -24.74 -6.48 -23.81
CA LEU A 113 -24.69 -6.45 -22.35
C LEU A 113 -23.89 -7.64 -21.79
N ARG A 114 -24.12 -8.85 -22.33
CA ARG A 114 -23.36 -10.06 -21.96
C ARG A 114 -21.88 -9.95 -22.30
N SER A 115 -21.54 -9.49 -23.50
CA SER A 115 -20.14 -9.29 -23.88
C SER A 115 -19.44 -8.23 -23.01
N GLN A 116 -20.16 -7.20 -22.56
CA GLN A 116 -19.60 -6.23 -21.60
C GLN A 116 -19.42 -6.81 -20.20
N TYR A 117 -20.33 -7.70 -19.77
CA TYR A 117 -20.21 -8.40 -18.50
C TYR A 117 -19.01 -9.35 -18.49
N GLU A 118 -18.88 -10.19 -19.53
CA GLU A 118 -17.73 -11.10 -19.69
C GLU A 118 -16.40 -10.34 -19.67
N ALA A 119 -16.31 -9.25 -20.45
CA ALA A 119 -15.16 -8.35 -20.43
C ALA A 119 -14.84 -7.81 -19.03
N LEU A 120 -15.87 -7.46 -18.27
CA LEU A 120 -15.71 -6.91 -16.93
C LEU A 120 -15.22 -7.96 -15.93
N VAL A 121 -15.72 -9.19 -16.02
CA VAL A 121 -15.25 -10.33 -15.22
C VAL A 121 -13.78 -10.63 -15.50
N ILE A 122 -13.38 -10.63 -16.78
CA ILE A 122 -11.96 -10.81 -17.17
C ILE A 122 -11.10 -9.70 -16.56
N LEU A 123 -11.51 -8.44 -16.70
CA LEU A 123 -10.79 -7.29 -16.14
C LEU A 123 -10.68 -7.37 -14.62
N HIS A 124 -11.78 -7.67 -13.92
CA HIS A 124 -11.80 -7.79 -12.47
C HIS A 124 -10.88 -8.92 -12.00
N THR A 125 -10.97 -10.09 -12.63
CA THR A 125 -10.11 -11.24 -12.34
C THR A 125 -8.64 -10.90 -12.53
N ALA A 126 -8.28 -10.19 -13.61
CA ALA A 126 -6.91 -9.78 -13.87
C ALA A 126 -6.36 -8.85 -12.78
N VAL A 127 -7.14 -7.83 -12.38
CA VAL A 127 -6.77 -6.90 -11.31
C VAL A 127 -6.61 -7.63 -9.98
N ARG A 128 -7.59 -8.46 -9.62
CA ARG A 128 -7.62 -9.21 -8.37
C ARG A 128 -6.43 -10.15 -8.26
N SER A 129 -6.13 -10.91 -9.31
CA SER A 129 -4.97 -11.82 -9.34
C SER A 129 -3.64 -11.12 -9.07
N LYS A 130 -3.42 -9.92 -9.63
CA LYS A 130 -2.20 -9.14 -9.40
C LYS A 130 -2.08 -8.62 -7.97
N LEU A 131 -3.20 -8.19 -7.38
CA LEU A 131 -3.23 -7.72 -5.99
C LEU A 131 -3.08 -8.88 -5.01
N GLU A 132 -3.75 -10.00 -5.26
CA GLU A 132 -3.66 -11.21 -4.43
C GLU A 132 -2.24 -11.75 -4.36
N GLU A 133 -1.48 -11.72 -5.46
CA GLU A 133 -0.08 -12.14 -5.44
C GLU A 133 0.74 -11.33 -4.43
N LEU A 134 0.61 -10.00 -4.46
CA LEU A 134 1.30 -9.10 -3.52
C LEU A 134 0.81 -9.31 -2.09
N MET A 135 -0.51 -9.36 -1.88
CA MET A 135 -1.11 -9.57 -0.56
C MET A 135 -0.66 -10.89 0.06
N ARG A 136 -0.62 -11.96 -0.74
CA ARG A 136 -0.17 -13.28 -0.29
C ARG A 136 1.28 -13.22 0.18
N ARG A 137 2.19 -12.60 -0.57
CA ARG A 137 3.61 -12.47 -0.16
C ARG A 137 3.75 -11.73 1.16
N ILE A 138 2.99 -10.65 1.34
CA ILE A 138 2.97 -9.88 2.59
C ILE A 138 2.40 -10.73 3.75
N ALA A 139 1.34 -11.49 3.49
CA ALA A 139 0.73 -12.37 4.50
C ALA A 139 1.67 -13.52 4.91
N GLU A 140 2.29 -14.20 3.95
CA GLU A 140 3.34 -15.21 4.18
C GLU A 140 4.43 -14.62 5.07
N LYS A 141 4.90 -13.41 4.76
CA LYS A 141 5.93 -12.77 5.57
C LYS A 141 5.46 -12.43 6.98
N ARG A 142 4.23 -11.94 7.12
CA ARG A 142 3.63 -11.65 8.42
C ARG A 142 3.58 -12.90 9.29
N GLU A 143 3.16 -14.03 8.72
CA GLU A 143 3.11 -15.31 9.43
C GLU A 143 4.50 -15.76 9.88
N GLU A 144 5.52 -15.66 9.02
CA GLU A 144 6.92 -15.91 9.40
C GLU A 144 7.35 -15.07 10.61
N LEU A 145 7.06 -13.76 10.59
CA LEU A 145 7.42 -12.84 11.68
C LEU A 145 6.66 -13.12 12.98
N GLN A 146 5.44 -13.64 12.90
CA GLN A 146 4.64 -14.01 14.08
C GLN A 146 5.08 -15.33 14.71
N GLN A 147 5.62 -16.25 13.91
CA GLN A 147 6.07 -17.56 14.38
C GLN A 147 7.47 -17.53 15.02
N LEU A 148 8.24 -16.45 14.84
CA LEU A 148 9.54 -16.29 15.47
C LEU A 148 9.38 -16.17 17.01
N PRO A 149 9.85 -17.15 17.80
CA PRO A 149 9.78 -17.05 19.24
C PRO A 149 10.84 -16.04 19.72
N GLY A 150 10.40 -14.97 20.38
CA GLY A 150 11.21 -14.23 21.36
C GLY A 150 12.38 -13.38 20.83
N THR A 151 12.13 -12.40 19.97
CA THR A 151 13.04 -11.24 19.80
C THR A 151 12.32 -9.91 20.05
N SER A 152 11.55 -9.87 21.14
CA SER A 152 11.33 -8.63 21.90
C SER A 152 12.46 -8.43 22.91
N ALA A 153 13.72 -8.66 22.51
CA ALA A 153 14.86 -8.10 23.22
C ALA A 153 14.97 -6.64 22.76
N GLN A 154 14.22 -5.80 23.46
CA GLN A 154 14.51 -4.39 23.61
C GLN A 154 15.97 -4.31 24.10
N GLU A 155 16.93 -4.11 23.19
CA GLU A 155 18.26 -3.62 23.54
C GLU A 155 18.09 -2.20 24.09
N SER A 156 17.74 -2.13 25.36
CA SER A 156 17.97 -0.97 26.20
C SER A 156 19.46 -1.00 26.54
N PRO A 157 20.26 0.01 26.18
CA PRO A 157 21.66 0.01 26.56
C PRO A 157 21.75 0.20 28.08
N ALA A 158 22.34 -0.81 28.72
CA ALA A 158 23.10 -0.80 29.96
C ALA A 158 22.77 0.30 30.99
N ALA A 159 22.04 -0.10 32.03
CA ALA A 159 22.17 0.50 33.36
C ALA A 159 22.21 -0.63 34.40
N GLU A 160 23.26 -1.45 34.34
CA GLU A 160 23.62 -2.37 35.40
C GLU A 160 24.43 -1.58 36.45
N ILE A 161 23.75 -0.89 37.37
CA ILE A 161 24.38 -0.35 38.57
C ILE A 161 23.91 -1.19 39.75
N ARG A 162 24.82 -2.08 40.16
CA ARG A 162 24.82 -2.80 41.42
C ARG A 162 24.86 -1.80 42.57
N THR A 163 23.92 -1.89 43.50
CA THR A 163 24.03 -1.28 44.82
C THR A 163 24.44 -2.34 45.84
N ALA A 164 25.68 -2.30 46.30
CA ALA A 164 26.11 -2.82 47.60
C ALA A 164 27.44 -2.17 48.01
N GLU A 165 27.43 -1.60 49.22
CA GLU A 165 28.57 -1.32 50.14
C GLU A 165 29.52 -0.17 49.74
N GLU A 166 29.55 0.98 50.43
CA GLU A 166 29.97 1.29 51.80
C GLU A 166 31.51 1.46 51.96
N SER A 167 31.88 2.64 52.49
CA SER A 167 33.16 3.00 53.16
C SER A 167 34.30 3.68 52.36
N ALA A 168 34.42 4.99 52.63
CA ALA A 168 35.62 5.74 53.05
C ALA A 168 36.83 6.02 52.12
N GLN A 169 37.29 7.28 52.27
CA GLN A 169 38.63 7.85 52.07
C GLN A 169 39.04 8.53 50.73
N GLU A 170 38.90 9.86 50.76
CA GLU A 170 39.93 10.92 50.56
C GLU A 170 41.05 10.82 49.49
N THR A 171 40.99 11.81 48.58
CA THR A 171 42.07 12.61 47.95
C THR A 171 42.89 12.07 46.75
N PRO A 172 43.41 12.98 45.87
CA PRO A 172 43.29 12.87 44.42
C PRO A 172 44.63 12.76 43.68
N GLY A 173 44.61 12.34 42.41
CA GLY A 173 45.76 12.47 41.52
C GLY A 173 45.64 11.78 40.17
N ALA A 174 45.75 12.60 39.12
CA ALA A 174 46.28 12.32 37.77
C ALA A 174 45.53 11.39 36.79
N GLU A 175 45.04 12.03 35.72
CA GLU A 175 45.27 11.73 34.29
C GLU A 175 45.03 10.29 33.76
N GLU A 176 43.93 10.11 33.02
CA GLU A 176 43.92 10.03 31.54
C GLU A 176 42.49 9.80 31.04
N GLU A 177 41.95 10.78 30.31
CA GLU A 177 40.67 10.70 29.61
C GLU A 177 40.79 9.75 28.41
N ALA A 178 39.97 8.70 28.44
CA ALA A 178 39.49 8.04 27.25
C ALA A 178 38.26 8.79 26.70
N ALA A 179 38.14 8.78 25.36
CA ALA A 179 36.96 9.05 24.54
C ALA A 179 36.77 10.49 23.99
N GLU A 180 36.95 10.61 22.67
CA GLU A 180 36.16 11.51 21.80
C GLU A 180 36.00 10.79 20.45
N GLU A 181 34.86 10.13 20.24
CA GLU A 181 33.69 10.60 19.48
C GLU A 181 33.84 10.59 17.95
N THR A 182 33.02 9.75 17.30
CA THR A 182 32.23 10.19 16.14
C THR A 182 31.00 9.30 15.97
N PRO A 183 29.84 9.72 16.53
CA PRO A 183 28.53 9.29 16.05
C PRO A 183 27.70 10.53 15.61
N ALA A 184 28.31 11.49 14.91
CA ALA A 184 27.60 12.71 14.48
C ALA A 184 26.78 12.54 13.18
N ALA A 185 27.11 11.55 12.33
CA ALA A 185 26.52 11.45 10.98
C ALA A 185 25.14 10.76 10.93
N GLU A 186 24.81 9.90 11.90
CA GLU A 186 23.52 9.16 11.89
C GLU A 186 22.36 9.99 12.45
N GLY A 187 22.62 10.85 13.45
CA GLY A 187 21.64 11.75 14.03
C GLY A 187 21.07 12.74 13.01
N GLU A 188 21.92 13.30 12.15
CA GLU A 188 21.49 14.22 11.09
C GLU A 188 20.63 13.52 10.02
N ARG A 189 20.98 12.29 9.61
CA ARG A 189 20.17 11.52 8.64
C ARG A 189 18.78 11.21 9.18
N LEU A 190 18.65 10.86 10.46
CA LEU A 190 17.36 10.59 11.11
C LEU A 190 16.48 11.85 11.20
N THR A 191 17.08 13.02 11.47
CA THR A 191 16.33 14.29 11.53
C THR A 191 15.90 14.77 10.14
N LEU A 192 16.73 14.58 9.11
CA LEU A 192 16.40 14.87 7.72
C LEU A 192 15.24 13.98 7.24
N ARG A 193 15.28 12.67 7.51
CA ARG A 193 14.18 11.74 7.21
C ARG A 193 12.88 12.16 7.90
N ARG A 194 12.91 12.52 9.18
CA ARG A 194 11.73 13.01 9.91
C ARG A 194 11.16 14.31 9.31
N ARG A 195 12.01 15.24 8.88
CA ARG A 195 11.60 16.51 8.25
C ARG A 195 11.00 16.27 6.86
N VAL A 196 11.61 15.41 6.05
CA VAL A 196 11.10 15.02 4.72
C VAL A 196 9.75 14.28 4.85
N ARG A 197 9.62 13.33 5.78
CA ARG A 197 8.35 12.66 6.10
C ARG A 197 7.26 13.67 6.47
N LYS A 198 7.59 14.67 7.31
CA LYS A 198 6.61 15.69 7.75
C LYS A 198 6.26 16.67 6.63
N ALA A 199 7.20 16.99 5.75
CA ALA A 199 7.01 17.87 4.60
C ALA A 199 6.17 17.21 3.49
N LEU A 200 6.33 15.90 3.26
CA LEU A 200 5.59 15.15 2.25
C LEU A 200 4.22 14.67 2.74
N LYS A 201 4.08 14.29 4.02
CA LYS A 201 2.77 13.92 4.58
C LYS A 201 1.76 15.07 4.58
N ARG A 202 2.20 16.32 4.75
CA ARG A 202 1.31 17.50 4.81
C ARG A 202 0.53 17.77 3.51
N PRO A 203 1.15 17.83 2.32
CA PRO A 203 0.42 18.00 1.07
C PRO A 203 -0.46 16.79 0.75
N PHE A 204 0.03 15.56 0.98
CA PHE A 204 -0.77 14.35 0.73
C PHE A 204 -1.96 14.19 1.68
N GLN A 205 -1.83 14.50 2.97
CA GLN A 205 -2.97 14.54 3.90
C GLN A 205 -3.98 15.62 3.52
N ARG A 206 -3.51 16.75 2.98
CA ARG A 206 -4.39 17.83 2.51
C ARG A 206 -5.16 17.42 1.26
N ILE A 207 -4.49 16.79 0.29
CA ILE A 207 -5.11 16.20 -0.90
C ILE A 207 -6.09 15.10 -0.50
N TRP A 208 -5.69 14.17 0.37
CA TRP A 208 -6.54 13.09 0.87
C TRP A 208 -7.80 13.59 1.57
N ARG A 209 -7.68 14.61 2.44
CA ARG A 209 -8.83 15.24 3.11
C ARG A 209 -9.74 15.97 2.11
N ALA A 210 -9.17 16.61 1.08
CA ALA A 210 -9.94 17.28 0.03
C ALA A 210 -10.71 16.25 -0.82
N THR A 211 -10.06 15.17 -1.26
CA THR A 211 -10.69 14.10 -2.03
C THR A 211 -11.76 13.38 -1.20
N ARG A 212 -11.53 13.14 0.10
CA ARG A 212 -12.52 12.53 0.99
C ARG A 212 -13.73 13.44 1.25
N ARG A 213 -13.55 14.77 1.30
CA ARG A 213 -14.67 15.73 1.38
C ARG A 213 -15.48 15.77 0.10
N LEU A 214 -14.85 15.72 -1.06
CA LEU A 214 -15.54 15.65 -2.36
C LEU A 214 -16.35 14.36 -2.50
N LEU A 215 -15.81 13.23 -2.04
CA LEU A 215 -16.52 11.94 -2.04
C LEU A 215 -17.67 11.86 -1.02
N ARG A 216 -17.64 12.64 0.08
CA ARG A 216 -18.75 12.72 1.05
C ARG A 216 -19.77 13.83 0.76
N GLY A 217 -19.43 14.83 -0.03
CA GLY A 217 -20.30 15.96 -0.38
C GLY A 217 -21.34 15.66 -1.47
N GLY A 218 -21.26 14.52 -2.14
CA GLY A 218 -22.13 14.15 -3.25
C GLY A 218 -23.54 13.66 -2.89
N CYS A 219 -23.93 13.65 -1.61
CA CYS A 219 -25.23 13.13 -1.17
C CYS A 219 -26.16 14.18 -0.54
N CYS A 220 -25.91 15.47 -0.74
CA CYS A 220 -26.73 16.56 -0.18
C CYS A 220 -27.28 17.46 -1.29
N HIS A 221 -28.08 16.89 -2.21
CA HIS A 221 -29.05 17.71 -2.94
C HIS A 221 -30.24 17.97 -2.01
N PRO A 222 -30.63 19.23 -1.76
CA PRO A 222 -31.91 19.50 -1.10
C PRO A 222 -33.04 18.95 -1.98
N PRO A 223 -34.06 18.31 -1.39
CA PRO A 223 -35.20 17.82 -2.16
C PRO A 223 -35.91 19.00 -2.85
N PRO A 224 -36.48 18.78 -4.05
CA PRO A 224 -37.22 19.83 -4.74
C PRO A 224 -38.41 20.28 -3.88
N PRO A 225 -38.79 21.57 -3.93
CA PRO A 225 -39.94 22.07 -3.20
C PRO A 225 -41.22 21.37 -3.67
N ALA A 226 -42.05 20.97 -2.71
CA ALA A 226 -43.34 20.33 -2.94
C ALA A 226 -44.29 21.26 -3.71
N PRO A 227 -45.21 20.71 -4.53
CA PRO A 227 -46.16 21.48 -5.35
C PRO A 227 -47.15 22.30 -4.51
#